data_AF-A0A356MTP8-F1
#
_entry.id   AF-A0A356MTP8-F1
#
_cell.length_a   1.000
_cell.length_b   1.000
_cell.length_c   1.000
_cell.angle_alpha   90.00
_cell.angle_beta   90.00
_cell.angle_gamma   90.00
#
_symmetry.space_group_name_H-M   'P 1'
#
loop_
_entity.id
_entity.type
_entity.pdbx_description
1 polymer ?
#
loop_
_entity_poly.entity_id
_entity_poly.type
_entity_poly.pdbx_seq_one_letter_code
_entity_poly.pdbx_strand_id
1 'polypeptide(L)'
;ADANGQPASEPFIVHLEGFTGFLSTRFFTSESEWRYTGMFDYPGNSLRRVEVEIADSSGHVYAMVVDTLGKLSVEGFSLANRADTLYWQDRFNRFRKVHLETYNNHLTDASEDSLLNRAKPAFRLRAWSQDAETPDEIELYWKAPIMDTYDDNGQLNKWDGSRMYAVYKNEVVLVQRFVFDPLLEGLR
;
A
#
# COMPACT_ATOMS: atom_id res chain seq x y z
N ALA A 1 -19.61 27.52 10.63
CA ALA A 1 -18.54 28.32 11.23
C ALA A 1 -18.84 29.79 10.98
N ASP A 2 -18.43 30.70 11.87
CA ASP A 2 -18.59 32.13 11.64
C ASP A 2 -17.72 32.62 10.46
N ALA A 3 -17.78 33.91 10.13
CA ALA A 3 -16.98 34.51 9.06
C ALA A 3 -15.46 34.37 9.27
N ASN A 4 -15.02 33.89 10.43
CA ASN A 4 -13.64 33.67 10.82
C ASN A 4 -13.28 32.18 10.98
N GLY A 5 -14.17 31.28 10.58
CA GLY A 5 -13.91 29.83 10.59
C GLY A 5 -14.06 29.15 11.96
N GLN A 6 -14.59 29.81 12.99
CA GLN A 6 -14.81 29.20 14.29
C GLN A 6 -16.13 28.42 14.37
N PRO A 7 -16.20 27.30 15.12
CA PRO A 7 -17.46 26.59 15.38
C PRO A 7 -18.48 27.57 15.99
N ALA A 8 -19.71 27.60 15.46
CA ALA A 8 -20.74 28.48 16.00
C ALA A 8 -21.10 28.05 17.42
N SER A 9 -21.20 29.01 18.34
CA SER A 9 -21.53 28.77 19.76
C SER A 9 -22.97 28.31 19.99
N GLU A 10 -23.85 28.50 19.00
CA GLU A 10 -25.26 28.13 19.06
C GLU A 10 -25.63 27.23 17.86
N PRO A 11 -26.45 26.17 18.07
CA PRO A 11 -26.86 25.29 16.99
C PRO A 11 -27.79 26.02 16.02
N PHE A 12 -27.55 25.85 14.73
CA PHE A 12 -28.36 26.42 13.66
C PHE A 12 -28.93 25.31 12.77
N ILE A 13 -30.17 25.48 12.31
CA ILE A 13 -30.82 24.55 11.38
C ILE A 13 -30.59 25.07 9.96
N VAL A 14 -29.89 24.30 9.12
CA VAL A 14 -29.74 24.57 7.68
C VAL A 14 -30.79 23.78 6.89
N HIS A 15 -31.53 24.47 6.04
CA HIS A 15 -32.48 23.87 5.11
C HIS A 15 -32.13 24.32 3.69
N LEU A 16 -32.09 23.38 2.75
CA LEU A 16 -31.97 23.65 1.32
C LEU A 16 -33.33 23.33 0.70
N GLU A 17 -34.01 24.36 0.22
CA GLU A 17 -35.37 24.24 -0.32
C GLU A 17 -35.38 23.29 -1.54
N GLY A 18 -36.21 22.25 -1.49
CA GLY A 18 -36.25 21.19 -2.50
C GLY A 18 -35.29 20.00 -2.28
N PHE A 19 -34.48 20.00 -1.22
CA PHE A 19 -33.62 18.85 -0.87
C PHE A 19 -34.32 17.96 0.17
N THR A 20 -34.60 16.70 -0.20
CA THR A 20 -35.07 15.67 0.72
C THR A 20 -33.93 14.69 1.01
N GLY A 21 -33.15 14.97 2.05
CA GLY A 21 -32.00 14.15 2.46
C GLY A 21 -31.27 14.75 3.66
N PHE A 22 -30.28 14.04 4.19
CA PHE A 22 -29.42 14.56 5.24
C PHE A 22 -28.31 15.44 4.64
N LEU A 23 -28.20 16.69 5.10
CA LEU A 23 -27.04 17.53 4.83
C LEU A 23 -25.91 17.09 5.77
N SER A 24 -25.03 16.21 5.31
CA SER A 24 -23.79 15.88 6.03
C SER A 24 -22.66 16.83 5.60
N THR A 25 -21.79 17.18 6.56
CA THR A 25 -20.53 17.86 6.26
C THR A 25 -19.65 16.91 5.44
N ARG A 26 -19.33 17.30 4.19
CA ARG A 26 -18.46 16.52 3.28
C ARG A 26 -16.96 16.84 3.43
N PHE A 27 -16.60 17.81 4.25
CA PHE A 27 -15.21 18.20 4.47
C PHE A 27 -14.71 17.59 5.77
N PHE A 28 -13.73 16.70 5.66
CA PHE A 28 -13.01 16.12 6.79
C PHE A 28 -11.82 17.02 7.12
N THR A 29 -11.60 17.32 8.39
CA THR A 29 -10.45 18.14 8.84
C THR A 29 -9.23 17.28 9.17
N SER A 30 -9.41 15.97 9.37
CA SER A 30 -8.30 15.06 9.63
C SER A 30 -7.47 14.87 8.37
N GLU A 31 -6.17 15.16 8.44
CA GLU A 31 -5.23 15.00 7.32
C GLU A 31 -5.21 13.57 6.77
N SER A 32 -5.32 12.57 7.63
CA SER A 32 -5.34 11.16 7.24
C SER A 32 -6.44 10.78 6.25
N GLU A 33 -7.49 11.60 6.15
CA GLU A 33 -8.65 11.36 5.27
C GLU A 33 -8.49 12.01 3.87
N TRP A 34 -7.53 12.92 3.68
CA TRP A 34 -7.33 13.65 2.41
C TRP A 34 -5.88 13.72 1.92
N ARG A 35 -4.91 13.27 2.72
CA ARG A 35 -3.48 13.22 2.34
C ARG A 35 -3.28 12.36 1.10
N TYR A 36 -2.37 12.79 0.24
CA TYR A 36 -1.99 12.05 -0.97
C TYR A 36 -1.46 10.65 -0.61
N THR A 37 -2.04 9.62 -1.23
CA THR A 37 -1.74 8.20 -0.92
C THR A 37 -0.71 7.57 -1.85
N GLY A 38 -0.20 8.30 -2.85
CA GLY A 38 0.78 7.77 -3.80
C GLY A 38 2.09 7.47 -3.09
N MET A 39 2.45 6.19 -3.05
CA MET A 39 3.65 5.67 -2.39
C MET A 39 4.77 5.39 -3.40
N PHE A 40 4.42 4.75 -4.51
CA PHE A 40 5.26 4.73 -5.70
C PHE A 40 4.61 5.60 -6.77
N ASP A 41 5.35 6.59 -7.28
CA ASP A 41 4.88 7.52 -8.30
C ASP A 41 6.02 7.88 -9.24
N TYR A 42 6.22 7.04 -10.25
CA TYR A 42 7.32 7.11 -11.20
C TYR A 42 6.79 7.46 -12.60
N PRO A 43 6.75 8.75 -12.96
CA PRO A 43 6.22 9.20 -14.23
C PRO A 43 7.09 8.74 -15.41
N GLY A 44 6.45 8.39 -16.52
CA GLY A 44 7.15 8.04 -17.75
C GLY A 44 8.07 6.83 -17.57
N ASN A 45 9.36 6.99 -17.86
CA ASN A 45 10.39 5.95 -17.71
C ASN A 45 11.31 6.16 -16.49
N SER A 46 10.87 6.93 -15.49
CA SER A 46 11.72 7.26 -14.33
C SER A 46 12.00 6.06 -13.41
N LEU A 47 11.10 5.08 -13.33
CA LEU A 47 11.35 3.84 -12.56
C LEU A 47 12.53 3.06 -13.15
N ARG A 48 13.53 2.78 -12.32
CA ARG A 48 14.80 2.14 -12.71
C ARG A 48 14.97 0.75 -12.16
N ARG A 49 14.68 0.57 -10.87
CA ARG A 49 14.89 -0.67 -10.14
C ARG A 49 13.73 -0.90 -9.19
N VAL A 50 13.33 -2.16 -9.08
CA VAL A 50 12.41 -2.64 -8.06
C VAL A 50 13.06 -3.83 -7.39
N GLU A 51 13.01 -3.88 -6.06
CA GLU A 51 13.46 -5.00 -5.26
C GLU A 51 12.30 -5.48 -4.38
N VAL A 52 12.13 -6.79 -4.33
CA VAL A 52 11.11 -7.44 -3.53
C VAL A 52 11.77 -8.49 -2.67
N GLU A 53 11.61 -8.31 -1.37
CA GLU A 53 12.08 -9.20 -0.32
C GLU A 53 10.89 -9.88 0.35
N ILE A 54 11.00 -11.18 0.55
CA ILE A 54 9.97 -12.02 1.16
C ILE A 54 10.55 -12.60 2.43
N ALA A 55 9.92 -12.24 3.54
CA ALA A 55 10.33 -12.70 4.86
C ALA A 55 9.74 -14.09 5.14
N ASP A 56 10.14 -15.08 4.34
CA ASP A 56 10.02 -16.49 4.69
C ASP A 56 11.30 -16.99 5.37
N SER A 57 11.35 -18.27 5.74
CA SER A 57 12.54 -18.87 6.37
C SER A 57 13.81 -18.83 5.51
N SER A 58 13.67 -18.58 4.21
CA SER A 58 14.75 -18.52 3.21
C SER A 58 15.17 -17.10 2.85
N GLY A 59 14.36 -16.08 3.18
CA GLY A 59 14.68 -14.68 2.91
C GLY A 59 14.85 -14.39 1.42
N HIS A 60 13.91 -14.86 0.59
CA HIS A 60 14.01 -14.71 -0.85
C HIS A 60 13.99 -13.23 -1.26
N VAL A 61 14.98 -12.84 -2.07
CA VAL A 61 15.06 -11.52 -2.68
C VAL A 61 15.23 -11.66 -4.19
N TYR A 62 14.50 -10.85 -4.93
CA TYR A 62 14.74 -10.64 -6.35
C TYR A 62 14.59 -9.17 -6.72
N ALA A 63 15.22 -8.79 -7.82
CA ALA A 63 15.18 -7.43 -8.34
C ALA A 63 14.86 -7.41 -9.83
N MET A 64 14.12 -6.39 -10.25
CA MET A 64 13.84 -6.06 -11.64
C MET A 64 14.56 -4.75 -11.95
N VAL A 65 15.41 -4.75 -12.98
CA VAL A 65 16.27 -3.61 -13.32
C VAL A 65 16.10 -3.30 -14.79
N VAL A 66 15.80 -2.05 -15.11
CA VAL A 66 15.82 -1.57 -16.50
C VAL A 66 17.20 -0.96 -16.76
N ASP A 67 17.82 -1.20 -17.91
CA ASP A 67 19.09 -0.57 -18.31
C ASP A 67 18.87 0.78 -19.03
N THR A 68 19.94 1.51 -19.39
CA THR A 68 19.81 2.85 -20.02
C THR A 68 19.16 2.79 -21.41
N LEU A 69 19.08 1.60 -22.01
CA LEU A 69 18.44 1.35 -23.31
C LEU A 69 16.98 0.88 -23.14
N GLY A 70 16.47 0.81 -21.91
CA GLY A 70 15.10 0.38 -21.62
C GLY A 70 14.92 -1.13 -21.55
N LYS A 71 16.00 -1.92 -21.55
CA LYS A 71 15.92 -3.37 -21.46
C LYS A 71 15.78 -3.80 -20.00
N LEU A 72 14.75 -4.59 -19.73
CA LEU A 72 14.49 -5.17 -18.41
C LEU A 72 15.33 -6.46 -18.20
N SER A 73 15.97 -6.57 -17.05
CA SER A 73 16.60 -7.78 -16.52
C SER A 73 16.06 -8.09 -15.13
N VAL A 74 16.15 -9.36 -14.75
CA VAL A 74 15.71 -9.84 -13.43
C VAL A 74 16.87 -10.58 -12.79
N GLU A 75 17.12 -10.26 -11.52
CA GLU A 75 18.21 -10.78 -10.71
C GLU A 75 17.64 -11.42 -9.45
N GLY A 76 18.34 -12.40 -8.88
CA GLY A 76 17.91 -13.08 -7.65
C GLY A 76 17.24 -14.44 -7.87
N PHE A 77 16.61 -14.95 -6.82
CA PHE A 77 16.47 -16.40 -6.60
C PHE A 77 15.67 -17.16 -7.68
N SER A 78 16.31 -18.12 -8.35
CA SER A 78 15.69 -19.14 -9.24
C SER A 78 14.78 -18.62 -10.37
N LEU A 79 14.90 -17.34 -10.76
CA LEU A 79 14.07 -16.73 -11.82
C LEU A 79 14.65 -16.89 -13.22
N ALA A 80 15.85 -17.48 -13.36
CA ALA A 80 16.53 -17.73 -14.63
C ALA A 80 15.68 -18.53 -15.65
N ASN A 81 14.65 -19.24 -15.19
CA ASN A 81 13.79 -20.08 -16.03
C ASN A 81 12.40 -19.51 -16.33
N ARG A 82 12.01 -18.32 -15.84
CA ARG A 82 10.81 -17.63 -16.33
C ARG A 82 11.20 -16.70 -17.47
N ALA A 83 11.39 -17.28 -18.66
CA ALA A 83 11.68 -16.59 -19.91
C ALA A 83 10.51 -15.76 -20.46
N ASP A 84 9.47 -15.50 -19.67
CA ASP A 84 8.36 -14.64 -20.06
C ASP A 84 8.72 -13.19 -19.75
N THR A 85 9.31 -12.54 -20.74
CA THR A 85 9.66 -11.11 -20.70
C THR A 85 8.43 -10.21 -20.53
N LEU A 86 7.25 -10.62 -21.00
CA LEU A 86 6.01 -9.85 -20.84
C LEU A 86 5.53 -9.89 -19.39
N TYR A 87 5.60 -11.06 -18.74
CA TYR A 87 5.27 -11.19 -17.32
C TYR A 87 6.10 -10.24 -16.45
N TRP A 88 7.43 -10.20 -16.66
CA TRP A 88 8.30 -9.30 -15.89
C TRP A 88 8.09 -7.83 -16.23
N GLN A 89 7.81 -7.50 -17.50
CA GLN A 89 7.48 -6.14 -17.89
C GLN A 89 6.17 -5.66 -17.27
N ASP A 90 5.11 -6.47 -17.32
CA ASP A 90 3.84 -6.15 -16.66
C ASP A 90 4.05 -5.95 -15.17
N ARG A 91 4.75 -6.89 -14.51
CA ARG A 91 5.06 -6.80 -13.09
C ARG A 91 5.85 -5.54 -12.74
N PHE A 92 6.91 -5.23 -13.48
CA PHE A 92 7.70 -4.00 -13.29
C PHE A 92 6.83 -2.75 -13.46
N ASN A 93 5.95 -2.73 -14.46
CA ASN A 93 5.08 -1.59 -14.73
C ASN A 93 4.04 -1.33 -13.63
N ARG A 94 3.61 -2.36 -12.89
CA ARG A 94 2.70 -2.20 -11.74
C ARG A 94 3.30 -1.35 -10.61
N PHE A 95 4.62 -1.29 -10.50
CA PHE A 95 5.30 -0.44 -9.51
C PHE A 95 5.38 1.03 -9.91
N ARG A 96 5.01 1.41 -11.15
CA ARG A 96 5.09 2.82 -11.58
C ARG A 96 4.15 3.73 -10.80
N LYS A 97 3.00 3.22 -10.38
CA LYS A 97 2.00 3.99 -9.67
C LYS A 97 1.24 3.12 -8.69
N VAL A 98 1.58 3.24 -7.41
CA VAL A 98 0.97 2.46 -6.32
C VAL A 98 0.51 3.41 -5.24
N HIS A 99 -0.74 3.24 -4.83
CA HIS A 99 -1.36 4.01 -3.77
C HIS A 99 -1.64 3.15 -2.55
N LEU A 100 -1.50 3.75 -1.37
CA LEU A 100 -2.03 3.22 -0.12
C LEU A 100 -3.56 3.28 -0.14
N GLU A 101 -4.20 2.48 0.72
CA GLU A 101 -5.65 2.62 0.93
C GLU A 101 -5.95 3.88 1.75
N THR A 102 -5.30 4.01 2.90
CA THR A 102 -5.50 5.12 3.82
C THR A 102 -4.38 5.18 4.87
N TYR A 103 -4.12 6.38 5.38
CA TYR A 103 -3.29 6.59 6.57
C TYR A 103 -4.05 6.29 7.87
N ASN A 104 -5.38 6.16 7.83
CA ASN A 104 -6.20 5.79 8.97
C ASN A 104 -6.22 4.27 9.13
N ASN A 105 -5.33 3.72 9.96
CA ASN A 105 -5.16 2.28 10.11
C ASN A 105 -6.10 1.62 11.14
N HIS A 106 -6.85 2.42 11.91
CA HIS A 106 -7.79 1.99 12.96
C HIS A 106 -7.19 1.14 14.09
N LEU A 107 -5.87 1.18 14.28
CA LEU A 107 -5.20 0.53 15.40
C LEU A 107 -5.21 1.43 16.65
N THR A 108 -4.95 0.78 17.78
CA THR A 108 -4.58 1.49 19.01
C THR A 108 -3.09 1.83 18.98
N ASP A 109 -2.67 2.87 19.70
CA ASP A 109 -1.27 3.28 19.82
C ASP A 109 -0.33 2.11 20.19
N ALA A 110 -0.79 1.21 21.07
CA ALA A 110 -0.02 0.03 21.49
C ALA A 110 0.17 -0.99 20.35
N SER A 111 -0.81 -1.11 19.46
CA SER A 111 -0.74 -1.96 18.27
C SER A 111 0.11 -1.32 17.18
N GLU A 112 0.04 0.00 17.01
CA GLU A 112 0.93 0.73 16.10
C GLU A 112 2.40 0.60 16.52
N ASP A 113 2.71 0.86 17.80
CA ASP A 113 4.06 0.66 18.36
C ASP A 113 4.54 -0.78 18.11
N SER A 114 3.66 -1.76 18.30
CA SER A 114 4.02 -3.16 18.03
C SER A 114 4.37 -3.41 16.57
N LEU A 115 3.67 -2.80 15.62
CA LEU A 115 3.98 -2.94 14.19
C LEU A 115 5.30 -2.26 13.84
N LEU A 116 5.50 -1.03 14.31
CA LEU A 116 6.68 -0.22 14.01
C LEU A 116 7.97 -0.81 14.60
N ASN A 117 7.91 -1.34 15.82
CA ASN A 117 9.14 -1.61 16.59
C ASN A 117 9.41 -3.10 16.85
N ARG A 118 8.42 -3.98 16.66
CA ARG A 118 8.52 -5.39 17.11
C ARG A 118 8.12 -6.42 16.05
N ALA A 119 7.16 -6.09 15.19
CA ALA A 119 6.68 -7.02 14.18
C ALA A 119 7.72 -7.25 13.08
N LYS A 120 7.75 -8.46 12.53
CA LYS A 120 8.52 -8.75 11.31
C LYS A 120 7.63 -8.55 10.09
N PRO A 121 8.08 -7.80 9.07
CA PRO A 121 7.32 -7.68 7.84
C PRO A 121 7.21 -9.04 7.16
N ALA A 122 6.13 -9.27 6.43
CA ALA A 122 5.97 -10.40 5.53
C ALA A 122 6.68 -10.14 4.18
N PHE A 123 6.70 -8.88 3.76
CA PHE A 123 7.35 -8.44 2.54
C PHE A 123 7.97 -7.06 2.74
N ARG A 124 9.07 -6.79 2.03
CA ARG A 124 9.63 -5.45 1.89
C ARG A 124 9.77 -5.14 0.40
N LEU A 125 9.15 -4.04 -0.03
CA LEU A 125 9.17 -3.57 -1.41
C LEU A 125 9.98 -2.29 -1.47
N ARG A 126 10.93 -2.23 -2.40
CA ARG A 126 11.76 -1.06 -2.64
C ARG A 126 11.77 -0.70 -4.11
N ALA A 127 11.66 0.57 -4.43
CA ALA A 127 11.74 1.07 -5.80
C ALA A 127 12.64 2.31 -5.88
N TRP A 128 13.33 2.45 -7.00
CA TRP A 128 14.25 3.57 -7.25
C TRP A 128 13.90 4.26 -8.57
N SER A 129 13.93 5.59 -8.54
CA SER A 129 13.99 6.42 -9.73
C SER A 129 15.39 6.36 -10.37
N GLN A 130 15.52 6.88 -11.58
CA GLN A 130 16.80 7.25 -12.17
C GLN A 130 17.58 8.13 -11.18
N ASP A 131 18.84 7.76 -10.93
CA ASP A 131 19.83 8.48 -10.10
C ASP A 131 19.49 8.65 -8.60
N ALA A 132 18.43 8.01 -8.10
CA ALA A 132 18.13 8.03 -6.67
C ALA A 132 19.04 7.06 -5.90
N GLU A 133 19.74 7.56 -4.87
CA GLU A 133 20.50 6.70 -3.95
C GLU A 133 19.57 5.95 -2.99
N THR A 134 18.53 6.62 -2.50
CA THR A 134 17.56 6.07 -1.55
C THR A 134 16.31 5.56 -2.26
N PRO A 135 15.83 4.34 -1.94
CA PRO A 135 14.56 3.87 -2.47
C PRO A 135 13.37 4.57 -1.81
N ASP A 136 12.24 4.58 -2.52
CA ASP A 136 10.95 4.54 -1.84
C ASP A 136 10.75 3.11 -1.33
N GLU A 137 10.36 2.96 -0.06
CA GLU A 137 10.25 1.67 0.62
C GLU A 137 8.93 1.54 1.35
N ILE A 138 8.35 0.34 1.30
CA ILE A 138 7.22 -0.06 2.11
C ILE A 138 7.40 -1.47 2.65
N GLU A 139 7.04 -1.65 3.92
CA GLU A 139 7.03 -2.94 4.60
C GLU A 139 5.58 -3.40 4.79
N LEU A 140 5.26 -4.64 4.43
CA LEU A 140 3.91 -5.18 4.46
C LEU A 140 3.77 -6.24 5.55
N TYR A 141 2.64 -6.23 6.27
CA TYR A 141 2.37 -7.12 7.39
C TYR A 141 1.01 -7.78 7.22
N TRP A 142 0.94 -9.08 7.51
CA TRP A 142 -0.32 -9.79 7.51
C TRP A 142 -1.26 -9.21 8.56
N LYS A 143 -2.48 -8.89 8.12
CA LYS A 143 -3.55 -8.45 8.99
C LYS A 143 -4.45 -9.65 9.33
N ALA A 144 -4.87 -9.76 10.59
CA ALA A 144 -5.88 -10.73 10.99
C ALA A 144 -7.27 -10.32 10.47
N PRO A 145 -8.10 -11.30 10.06
CA PRO A 145 -9.46 -10.99 9.63
C PRO A 145 -10.30 -10.47 10.81
N ILE A 146 -11.26 -9.59 10.53
CA ILE A 146 -12.13 -8.98 11.57
C ILE A 146 -13.15 -10.01 12.12
N MET A 147 -13.45 -11.03 11.33
CA MET A 147 -14.30 -12.16 11.67
C MET A 147 -13.78 -13.42 11.01
N ASP A 148 -14.19 -14.59 11.49
CA ASP A 148 -13.85 -15.85 10.85
C ASP A 148 -14.33 -15.83 9.40
N THR A 149 -13.38 -16.05 8.49
CA THR A 149 -13.65 -16.20 7.05
C THR A 149 -13.06 -17.52 6.61
N TYR A 150 -13.67 -18.15 5.62
CA TYR A 150 -13.26 -19.47 5.14
C TYR A 150 -12.93 -19.41 3.65
N ASP A 151 -12.02 -20.26 3.21
CA ASP A 151 -11.74 -20.46 1.79
C ASP A 151 -12.79 -21.38 1.13
N ASP A 152 -12.65 -21.62 -0.18
CA ASP A 152 -13.55 -22.49 -0.96
C ASP A 152 -13.54 -23.95 -0.48
N ASN A 153 -12.55 -24.35 0.33
CA ASN A 153 -12.43 -25.67 0.93
C ASN A 153 -12.99 -25.72 2.38
N GLY A 154 -13.56 -24.62 2.86
CA GLY A 154 -14.06 -24.50 4.24
C GLY A 154 -12.97 -24.40 5.30
N GLN A 155 -11.73 -24.05 4.93
CA GLN A 155 -10.63 -23.83 5.87
C GLN A 155 -10.61 -22.39 6.36
N LEU A 156 -10.35 -22.19 7.65
CA LEU A 156 -10.29 -20.86 8.24
C LEU A 156 -9.13 -20.05 7.64
N ASN A 157 -9.45 -18.88 7.09
CA ASN A 157 -8.47 -17.94 6.58
C ASN A 157 -7.68 -17.34 7.75
N LYS A 158 -6.37 -17.56 7.72
CA LYS A 158 -5.45 -16.98 8.71
C LYS A 158 -5.36 -15.46 8.60
N TRP A 159 -5.49 -14.92 7.39
CA TRP A 159 -5.24 -13.53 7.07
C TRP A 159 -6.46 -12.87 6.43
N ASP A 160 -6.59 -11.57 6.65
CA ASP A 160 -7.60 -10.72 6.01
C ASP A 160 -7.47 -10.84 4.48
N GLY A 161 -8.61 -11.12 3.82
CA GLY A 161 -8.67 -11.31 2.37
C GLY A 161 -8.59 -10.01 1.57
N SER A 162 -8.88 -8.87 2.19
CA SER A 162 -8.99 -7.57 1.50
C SER A 162 -7.86 -6.61 1.83
N ARG A 163 -7.27 -6.68 3.04
CA ARG A 163 -6.34 -5.67 3.53
C ARG A 163 -5.09 -6.25 4.18
N MET A 164 -4.03 -5.46 4.18
CA MET A 164 -2.80 -5.67 4.98
C MET A 164 -2.49 -4.39 5.74
N TYR A 165 -1.74 -4.52 6.85
CA TYR A 165 -1.05 -3.37 7.43
C TYR A 165 0.24 -3.14 6.65
N ALA A 166 0.69 -1.89 6.62
CA ALA A 166 2.00 -1.55 6.09
C ALA A 166 2.66 -0.47 6.92
N VAL A 167 3.99 -0.40 6.84
CA VAL A 167 4.78 0.72 7.35
C VAL A 167 5.38 1.46 6.16
N TYR A 168 5.04 2.73 6.03
CA TYR A 168 5.53 3.62 4.98
C TYR A 168 5.97 4.93 5.62
N LYS A 169 7.21 5.38 5.36
CA LYS A 169 7.79 6.60 5.96
C LYS A 169 7.62 6.67 7.49
N ASN A 170 7.84 5.53 8.15
CA ASN A 170 7.72 5.37 9.61
C ASN A 170 6.30 5.62 10.16
N GLU A 171 5.26 5.51 9.32
CA GLU A 171 3.85 5.59 9.69
C GLU A 171 3.16 4.26 9.37
N VAL A 172 2.25 3.82 10.24
CA VAL A 172 1.42 2.64 9.99
C VAL A 172 0.23 3.02 9.12
N VAL A 173 0.03 2.31 8.03
CA VAL A 173 -1.01 2.58 7.03
C VAL A 173 -1.77 1.29 6.69
N LEU A 174 -2.91 1.42 6.03
CA LEU A 174 -3.62 0.30 5.43
C LEU A 174 -3.39 0.25 3.93
N VAL A 175 -3.30 -0.96 3.41
CA VAL A 175 -3.20 -1.23 1.98
C VAL A 175 -4.17 -2.32 1.55
N GLN A 176 -4.67 -2.21 0.32
CA GLN A 176 -5.57 -3.20 -0.27
C GLN A 176 -4.80 -4.32 -0.93
N ARG A 177 -5.17 -5.56 -0.61
CA ARG A 177 -4.63 -6.75 -1.26
C ARG A 177 -4.92 -6.78 -2.75
N PHE A 178 -6.05 -6.21 -3.20
CA PHE A 178 -6.31 -6.05 -4.63
C PHE A 178 -5.22 -5.26 -5.38
N VAL A 179 -4.62 -4.26 -4.73
CA VAL A 179 -3.54 -3.44 -5.30
C VAL A 179 -2.18 -4.12 -5.11
N PHE A 180 -1.94 -4.71 -3.93
CA PHE A 180 -0.62 -5.20 -3.55
C PHE A 180 -0.37 -6.66 -3.92
N ASP A 181 -1.37 -7.56 -3.89
CA ASP A 181 -1.18 -8.96 -4.27
C ASP A 181 -0.59 -9.10 -5.69
N PRO A 182 -1.01 -8.32 -6.72
CA PRO A 182 -0.37 -8.36 -8.04
C PRO A 182 1.10 -7.90 -8.07
N LEU A 183 1.56 -7.12 -7.08
CA LEU A 183 2.98 -6.78 -6.91
C LEU A 183 3.76 -7.98 -6.36
N LEU A 184 3.09 -8.82 -5.58
CA LEU A 184 3.63 -9.99 -4.88
C LEU A 184 3.49 -11.29 -5.70
N GLU A 185 2.59 -11.33 -6.69
CA GLU A 185 2.32 -12.49 -7.58
C GLU A 185 3.56 -12.99 -8.32
N GLY A 186 3.90 -14.28 -8.17
CA GLY A 186 5.14 -14.91 -8.67
C GLY A 186 5.83 -15.81 -7.65
N LEU A 187 5.23 -15.93 -6.46
CA LEU A 187 5.72 -16.67 -5.29
C LEU A 187 4.76 -17.79 -4.86
N ARG A 188 3.83 -18.15 -5.74
CA ARG A 188 3.04 -19.38 -5.66
C ARG A 188 3.52 -20.34 -6.74
#